data_AF-A0A6M5YTP2-F1
#
_entry.id   AF-A0A6M5YTP2-F1
#
_cell.length_a   1.000
_cell.length_b   1.000
_cell.length_c   1.000
_cell.angle_alpha   90.00
_cell.angle_beta   90.00
_cell.angle_gamma   90.00
#
_symmetry.space_group_name_H-M   'P 1'
#
loop_
_entity.id
_entity.type
_entity.pdbx_description
1 polymer ?
#
loop_
_entity_poly.entity_id
_entity_poly.type
_entity_poly.pdbx_seq_one_letter_code
_entity_poly.pdbx_strand_id
1 'polypeptide(L)'
;MSAVIPPKQITAPEFRAAKARGAKLAVVTAYDYTSARLCDEAGVDCILVGDSVGMVVQGHPTSLPVTLDEMIYHTRCVMRGVRRALVVADLPFLTYQVSPRQAVRSAGRLMKEGGAHAVKLEGGVRMRAAVRACVDAGIPVMAHVGLTPQAVHQLGGFKVQRDAEQLLADGAAVEAAGAFAVVVESVPAELGAKLTAAVTIPTIGIGAGAACDGQVLVFHDMLGLFPDFKPKFAKRYADLGGAVKTAVESYCREVRDGSFPAAEHTFR
;
A
#
# COMPACT_ATOMS: atom_id res chain seq x y z
N MET A 1 -38.40 2.59 5.98
CA MET A 1 -36.94 2.47 6.16
C MET A 1 -36.31 2.64 4.80
N SER A 2 -35.66 3.78 4.54
CA SER A 2 -34.96 4.00 3.26
C SER A 2 -33.85 2.97 3.16
N ALA A 3 -33.83 2.17 2.09
CA ALA A 3 -32.72 1.27 1.82
C ALA A 3 -31.43 2.11 1.80
N VAL A 4 -30.51 1.82 2.71
CA VAL A 4 -29.18 2.43 2.70
C VAL A 4 -28.50 1.89 1.43
N ILE A 5 -28.42 2.72 0.39
CA ILE A 5 -27.69 2.38 -0.83
C ILE A 5 -26.23 2.14 -0.40
N PRO A 6 -25.68 0.94 -0.62
CA PRO A 6 -24.30 0.67 -0.24
C PRO A 6 -23.37 1.65 -0.97
N PRO A 7 -22.33 2.17 -0.29
CA PRO A 7 -21.40 3.11 -0.91
C PRO A 7 -20.78 2.50 -2.17
N LYS A 8 -20.78 3.26 -3.27
CA LYS A 8 -20.26 2.80 -4.57
C LYS A 8 -18.77 2.49 -4.46
N GLN A 9 -18.39 1.27 -4.80
CA GLN A 9 -16.98 0.83 -4.78
C GLN A 9 -16.14 1.58 -5.81
N ILE A 10 -14.95 2.01 -5.40
CA ILE A 10 -13.95 2.65 -6.25
C ILE A 10 -13.29 1.59 -7.12
N THR A 11 -13.33 1.79 -8.42
CA THR A 11 -12.76 0.87 -9.42
C THR A 11 -11.48 1.44 -10.02
N ALA A 12 -10.64 0.60 -10.64
CA ALA A 12 -9.41 1.07 -11.30
C ALA A 12 -9.68 2.16 -12.38
N PRO A 13 -10.74 2.07 -13.22
CA PRO A 13 -11.10 3.17 -14.13
C PRO A 13 -11.50 4.46 -13.40
N GLU A 14 -12.26 4.37 -12.30
CA GLU A 14 -12.68 5.55 -11.52
C GLU A 14 -11.50 6.23 -10.81
N PHE A 15 -10.57 5.43 -10.30
CA PHE A 15 -9.30 5.85 -9.72
C PHE A 15 -8.43 6.55 -10.78
N ARG A 16 -8.25 5.94 -11.97
CA ARG A 16 -7.52 6.55 -13.09
C ARG A 16 -8.13 7.90 -13.50
N ALA A 17 -9.45 7.98 -13.56
CA ALA A 17 -10.18 9.18 -13.97
C ALA A 17 -10.10 10.32 -12.94
N ALA A 18 -9.67 10.07 -11.69
CA ALA A 18 -9.56 11.10 -10.66
C ALA A 18 -8.56 12.21 -11.03
N LYS A 19 -7.46 11.85 -11.70
CA LYS A 19 -6.46 12.83 -12.18
C LYS A 19 -7.06 13.87 -13.10
N ALA A 20 -7.85 13.44 -14.10
CA ALA A 20 -8.51 14.35 -15.03
C ALA A 20 -9.52 15.29 -14.34
N ARG A 21 -10.06 14.88 -13.18
CA ARG A 21 -10.93 15.71 -12.34
C ARG A 21 -10.17 16.61 -11.36
N GLY A 22 -8.84 16.48 -11.25
CA GLY A 22 -8.03 17.16 -10.24
C GLY A 22 -8.31 16.68 -8.81
N ALA A 23 -8.95 15.52 -8.63
CA ALA A 23 -9.28 14.99 -7.31
C ALA A 23 -8.06 14.25 -6.72
N LYS A 24 -7.58 14.68 -5.55
CA LYS A 24 -6.46 14.04 -4.86
C LYS A 24 -6.88 12.69 -4.26
N LEU A 25 -6.05 11.67 -4.46
CA LEU A 25 -6.31 10.31 -4.00
C LEU A 25 -5.59 10.00 -2.68
N ALA A 26 -6.34 9.54 -1.68
CA ALA A 26 -5.81 9.07 -0.40
C ALA A 26 -5.64 7.56 -0.42
N VAL A 27 -4.40 7.09 -0.29
CA VAL A 27 -4.05 5.67 -0.23
C VAL A 27 -3.42 5.37 1.12
N VAL A 28 -3.84 4.27 1.77
CA VAL A 28 -3.27 3.85 3.06
C VAL A 28 -3.07 2.34 3.02
N THR A 29 -1.99 1.85 3.62
CA THR A 29 -1.83 0.40 3.72
C THR A 29 -2.79 -0.21 4.74
N ALA A 30 -3.17 -1.47 4.60
CA ALA A 30 -3.83 -2.23 5.65
C ALA A 30 -3.53 -3.72 5.46
N TYR A 31 -3.59 -4.49 6.55
CA TYR A 31 -3.12 -5.88 6.55
C TYR A 31 -4.08 -6.84 7.24
N ASP A 32 -5.13 -6.33 7.87
CA ASP A 32 -6.11 -7.10 8.61
C ASP A 32 -7.52 -6.52 8.44
N TYR A 33 -8.51 -7.25 8.94
CA TYR A 33 -9.92 -6.87 8.85
C TYR A 33 -10.22 -5.52 9.52
N THR A 34 -9.67 -5.30 10.73
CA THR A 34 -10.02 -4.16 11.57
C THR A 34 -9.39 -2.88 11.01
N SER A 35 -8.10 -2.92 10.65
CA SER A 35 -7.44 -1.78 10.01
C SER A 35 -8.11 -1.43 8.68
N ALA A 36 -8.42 -2.42 7.85
CA ALA A 36 -9.11 -2.21 6.57
C ALA A 36 -10.48 -1.57 6.74
N ARG A 37 -11.28 -2.05 7.69
CA ARG A 37 -12.61 -1.51 7.98
C ARG A 37 -12.55 -0.06 8.44
N LEU A 38 -11.64 0.26 9.37
CA LEU A 38 -11.47 1.63 9.86
C LEU A 38 -11.00 2.58 8.74
N CYS A 39 -10.06 2.13 7.89
CA CYS A 39 -9.63 2.91 6.72
C CYS A 39 -10.78 3.13 5.72
N ASP A 40 -11.57 2.10 5.43
CA ASP A 40 -12.70 2.18 4.52
C ASP A 40 -13.76 3.18 5.06
N GLU A 41 -14.17 3.04 6.31
CA GLU A 41 -15.12 3.94 6.99
C GLU A 41 -14.61 5.39 7.05
N ALA A 42 -13.30 5.60 7.18
CA ALA A 42 -12.67 6.92 7.21
C ALA A 42 -12.58 7.63 5.84
N GLY A 43 -12.95 6.97 4.74
CA GLY A 43 -12.98 7.60 3.42
C GLY A 43 -11.72 7.38 2.56
N VAL A 44 -10.83 6.43 2.91
CA VAL A 44 -9.66 6.09 2.08
C VAL A 44 -10.07 5.64 0.67
N ASP A 45 -9.46 6.17 -0.38
CA ASP A 45 -9.83 5.84 -1.77
C ASP A 45 -9.31 4.46 -2.19
N CYS A 46 -8.11 4.11 -1.71
CA CYS A 46 -7.46 2.84 -1.99
C CYS A 46 -6.74 2.29 -0.76
N ILE A 47 -6.98 1.02 -0.46
CA ILE A 47 -6.24 0.26 0.53
C ILE A 47 -5.18 -0.57 -0.19
N LEU A 48 -3.92 -0.37 0.20
CA LEU A 48 -2.79 -1.12 -0.33
C LEU A 48 -2.39 -2.24 0.65
N VAL A 49 -2.60 -3.49 0.27
CA VAL A 49 -2.01 -4.64 0.95
C VAL A 49 -0.57 -4.76 0.46
N GLY A 50 0.32 -4.02 1.10
CA GLY A 50 1.71 -3.88 0.67
C GLY A 50 2.65 -4.92 1.28
N ASP A 51 3.73 -5.25 0.60
CA ASP A 51 4.78 -6.14 1.10
C ASP A 51 5.55 -5.55 2.32
N SER A 52 5.37 -4.26 2.59
CA SER A 52 5.66 -3.61 3.88
C SER A 52 5.17 -4.39 5.11
N VAL A 53 4.17 -5.27 4.94
CA VAL A 53 3.73 -6.24 5.96
C VAL A 53 4.89 -7.04 6.56
N GLY A 54 5.92 -7.34 5.76
CA GLY A 54 7.11 -8.03 6.23
C GLY A 54 7.83 -7.28 7.34
N MET A 55 7.81 -5.96 7.30
CA MET A 55 8.49 -5.13 8.30
C MET A 55 7.56 -4.83 9.47
N VAL A 56 6.37 -4.31 9.20
CA VAL A 56 5.48 -3.78 10.26
C VAL A 56 4.61 -4.81 10.95
N VAL A 57 4.42 -5.99 10.35
CA VAL A 57 3.65 -7.10 10.94
C VAL A 57 4.56 -8.29 11.28
N GLN A 58 5.43 -8.69 10.36
CA GLN A 58 6.29 -9.87 10.55
C GLN A 58 7.62 -9.56 11.27
N GLY A 59 7.99 -8.27 11.40
CA GLY A 59 9.21 -7.84 12.10
C GLY A 59 10.51 -8.13 11.34
N HIS A 60 10.45 -8.44 10.04
CA HIS A 60 11.63 -8.61 9.21
C HIS A 60 12.34 -7.26 8.96
N PRO A 61 13.67 -7.28 8.74
CA PRO A 61 14.42 -6.05 8.45
C PRO A 61 14.13 -5.50 7.04
N THR A 62 13.59 -6.32 6.12
CA THR A 62 13.24 -5.95 4.75
C THR A 62 11.96 -6.66 4.33
N SER A 63 11.35 -6.26 3.21
CA SER A 63 10.17 -6.94 2.64
C SER A 63 10.49 -8.20 1.82
N LEU A 64 11.78 -8.52 1.61
CA LEU A 64 12.21 -9.65 0.78
C LEU A 64 11.70 -11.03 1.23
N PRO A 65 11.59 -11.33 2.54
CA PRO A 65 11.11 -12.64 2.99
C PRO A 65 9.62 -12.89 2.72
N VAL A 66 8.84 -11.84 2.42
CA VAL A 66 7.39 -11.95 2.24
C VAL A 66 7.07 -12.86 1.06
N THR A 67 6.20 -13.82 1.30
CA THR A 67 5.78 -14.81 0.30
C THR A 67 4.45 -14.43 -0.36
N LEU A 68 4.18 -15.03 -1.52
CA LEU A 68 2.89 -14.84 -2.20
C LEU A 68 1.71 -15.33 -1.35
N ASP A 69 1.88 -16.41 -0.59
CA ASP A 69 0.81 -16.99 0.23
C ASP A 69 0.46 -16.09 1.43
N GLU A 70 1.45 -15.41 2.00
CA GLU A 70 1.22 -14.40 3.04
C GLU A 70 0.52 -13.17 2.48
N MET A 71 0.90 -12.70 1.28
CA MET A 71 0.18 -11.61 0.61
C MET A 71 -1.28 -11.99 0.33
N ILE A 72 -1.53 -13.23 -0.10
CA ILE A 72 -2.89 -13.75 -0.29
C ILE A 72 -3.64 -13.77 1.05
N TYR A 73 -3.03 -14.24 2.13
CA TYR A 73 -3.64 -14.27 3.46
C TYR A 73 -4.08 -12.88 3.92
N HIS A 74 -3.17 -11.90 3.90
CA HIS A 74 -3.47 -10.53 4.31
C HIS A 74 -4.51 -9.88 3.40
N THR A 75 -4.46 -10.15 2.09
CA THR A 75 -5.48 -9.67 1.14
C THR A 75 -6.87 -10.19 1.51
N ARG A 76 -7.01 -11.49 1.83
CA ARG A 76 -8.30 -12.06 2.28
C ARG A 76 -8.82 -11.40 3.55
N CYS A 77 -7.93 -11.09 4.49
CA CYS A 77 -8.30 -10.41 5.73
C CYS A 77 -8.84 -9.00 5.45
N VAL A 78 -8.13 -8.24 4.61
CA VAL A 78 -8.50 -6.87 4.20
C VAL A 78 -9.82 -6.87 3.44
N MET A 79 -9.99 -7.78 2.47
CA MET A 79 -11.21 -7.85 1.65
C MET A 79 -12.49 -8.08 2.45
N ARG A 80 -12.41 -8.67 3.66
CA ARG A 80 -13.56 -8.81 4.57
C ARG A 80 -13.98 -7.49 5.22
N GLY A 81 -13.06 -6.53 5.33
CA GLY A 81 -13.27 -5.24 5.98
C GLY A 81 -13.66 -4.10 5.03
N VAL A 82 -13.45 -4.26 3.72
CA VAL A 82 -13.65 -3.19 2.73
C VAL A 82 -15.01 -3.28 2.05
N ARG A 83 -15.69 -2.14 1.93
CA ARG A 83 -16.92 -2.00 1.13
C ARG A 83 -16.75 -1.03 -0.04
N ARG A 84 -16.06 0.09 0.15
CA ARG A 84 -15.93 1.16 -0.85
C ARG A 84 -14.55 1.21 -1.52
N ALA A 85 -13.47 1.18 -0.75
CA ALA A 85 -12.13 1.44 -1.25
C ALA A 85 -11.69 0.44 -2.34
N LEU A 86 -10.86 0.91 -3.26
CA LEU A 86 -10.12 0.03 -4.16
C LEU A 86 -9.09 -0.78 -3.34
N VAL A 87 -9.01 -2.10 -3.52
CA VAL A 87 -7.98 -2.92 -2.85
C VAL A 87 -6.93 -3.34 -3.87
N VAL A 88 -5.69 -2.87 -3.64
CA VAL A 88 -4.51 -3.21 -4.43
C VAL A 88 -3.62 -4.11 -3.57
N ALA A 89 -3.15 -5.22 -4.11
CA ALA A 89 -2.23 -6.12 -3.39
C ALA A 89 -0.86 -6.17 -4.07
N ASP A 90 0.21 -6.14 -3.29
CA ASP A 90 1.57 -6.26 -3.80
C ASP A 90 1.88 -7.67 -4.29
N LEU A 91 2.56 -7.73 -5.43
CA LEU A 91 3.34 -8.90 -5.82
C LEU A 91 4.68 -8.84 -5.07
N PRO A 92 4.96 -9.80 -4.16
CA PRO A 92 6.17 -9.76 -3.37
C PRO A 92 7.39 -10.17 -4.20
N PHE A 93 8.58 -9.98 -3.64
CA PHE A 93 9.84 -10.21 -4.33
C PHE A 93 9.93 -11.61 -4.97
N LEU A 94 10.53 -11.65 -6.16
CA LEU A 94 10.74 -12.84 -7.01
C LEU A 94 9.46 -13.55 -7.50
N THR A 95 8.27 -12.98 -7.31
CA THR A 95 7.01 -13.54 -7.82
C THR A 95 6.60 -13.03 -9.20
N TYR A 96 7.28 -12.01 -9.72
CA TYR A 96 6.96 -11.40 -11.01
C TYR A 96 8.20 -11.07 -11.87
N GLN A 97 9.38 -11.07 -11.26
CA GLN A 97 10.64 -10.65 -11.86
C GLN A 97 11.22 -11.72 -12.81
N VAL A 98 10.86 -13.00 -12.64
CA VAL A 98 11.46 -14.10 -13.43
C VAL A 98 10.97 -14.06 -14.86
N SER A 99 9.67 -13.82 -15.08
CA SER A 99 9.10 -13.70 -16.44
C SER A 99 7.71 -13.05 -16.43
N PRO A 100 7.24 -12.48 -17.55
CA PRO A 100 5.86 -12.01 -17.69
C PRO A 100 4.82 -13.09 -17.39
N ARG A 101 5.10 -14.35 -17.76
CA ARG A 101 4.21 -15.49 -17.46
C ARG A 101 4.09 -15.74 -15.96
N GLN A 102 5.18 -15.60 -15.20
CA GLN A 102 5.16 -15.73 -13.75
C GLN A 102 4.33 -14.59 -13.13
N ALA A 103 4.54 -13.34 -13.58
CA ALA A 103 3.78 -12.19 -13.10
C ALA A 103 2.26 -12.41 -13.25
N VAL A 104 1.80 -12.87 -14.41
CA VAL A 104 0.38 -13.17 -14.66
C VAL A 104 -0.14 -14.27 -13.71
N ARG A 105 0.65 -15.32 -13.47
CA ARG A 105 0.26 -16.40 -12.55
C ARG A 105 0.12 -15.89 -11.12
N SER A 106 1.13 -15.18 -10.61
CA SER A 106 1.14 -14.65 -9.25
C SER A 106 0.03 -13.63 -9.04
N ALA A 107 -0.19 -12.74 -10.02
CA ALA A 107 -1.26 -11.77 -9.99
C ALA A 107 -2.64 -12.44 -10.01
N GLY A 108 -2.81 -13.45 -10.87
CA GLY A 108 -4.03 -14.25 -10.91
C GLY A 108 -4.34 -14.94 -9.57
N ARG A 109 -3.32 -15.40 -8.82
CA ARG A 109 -3.51 -15.95 -7.48
C ARG A 109 -3.98 -14.88 -6.48
N LEU A 110 -3.39 -13.69 -6.45
CA LEU A 110 -3.85 -12.59 -5.59
C LEU A 110 -5.30 -12.19 -5.86
N MET A 111 -5.69 -12.13 -7.12
CA MET A 111 -7.07 -11.82 -7.50
C MET A 111 -8.03 -12.94 -7.09
N LYS A 112 -7.70 -14.21 -7.39
CA LYS A 112 -8.60 -15.37 -7.18
C LYS A 112 -8.68 -15.83 -5.74
N GLU A 113 -7.53 -15.96 -5.08
CA GLU A 113 -7.41 -16.50 -3.73
C GLU A 113 -7.50 -15.37 -2.69
N GLY A 114 -6.94 -14.20 -3.01
CA GLY A 114 -6.92 -13.01 -2.16
C GLY A 114 -8.19 -12.17 -2.25
N GLY A 115 -8.78 -12.06 -3.44
CA GLY A 115 -9.90 -11.17 -3.73
C GLY A 115 -9.50 -9.73 -4.08
N ALA A 116 -8.21 -9.46 -4.32
CA ALA A 116 -7.75 -8.12 -4.71
C ALA A 116 -8.47 -7.64 -5.98
N HIS A 117 -8.66 -6.32 -6.12
CA HIS A 117 -9.21 -5.72 -7.34
C HIS A 117 -8.12 -5.40 -8.37
N ALA A 118 -6.87 -5.26 -7.91
CA ALA A 118 -5.71 -4.89 -8.69
C ALA A 118 -4.42 -5.37 -8.01
N VAL A 119 -3.32 -5.37 -8.74
CA VAL A 119 -1.99 -5.70 -8.21
C VAL A 119 -1.01 -4.54 -8.32
N LYS A 120 -0.06 -4.47 -7.39
CA LYS A 120 1.11 -3.58 -7.48
C LYS A 120 2.39 -4.39 -7.72
N LEU A 121 3.29 -3.86 -8.56
CA LEU A 121 4.62 -4.42 -8.75
C LEU A 121 5.67 -3.33 -8.96
N GLU A 122 6.91 -3.62 -8.58
CA GLU A 122 8.00 -2.65 -8.60
C GLU A 122 8.93 -2.78 -9.79
N GLY A 123 9.22 -1.65 -10.42
CA GLY A 123 10.14 -1.52 -11.55
C GLY A 123 9.50 -0.79 -12.73
N GLY A 124 10.27 0.07 -13.39
CA GLY A 124 9.83 0.79 -14.58
C GLY A 124 10.12 0.04 -15.88
N VAL A 125 11.06 0.54 -16.70
CA VAL A 125 11.42 -0.01 -18.02
C VAL A 125 11.68 -1.51 -17.95
N ARG A 126 12.42 -1.97 -16.92
CA ARG A 126 12.77 -3.38 -16.73
C ARG A 126 11.55 -4.31 -16.54
N MET A 127 10.44 -3.80 -15.99
CA MET A 127 9.22 -4.58 -15.72
C MET A 127 8.10 -4.33 -16.73
N ARG A 128 8.33 -3.53 -17.78
CA ARG A 128 7.30 -3.21 -18.79
C ARG A 128 6.59 -4.44 -19.37
N ALA A 129 7.33 -5.53 -19.59
CA ALA A 129 6.78 -6.76 -20.16
C ALA A 129 5.88 -7.50 -19.18
N ALA A 130 6.21 -7.47 -17.88
CA ALA A 130 5.37 -8.04 -16.83
C ALA A 130 4.08 -7.24 -16.64
N VAL A 131 4.18 -5.90 -16.59
CA VAL A 131 3.01 -5.00 -16.54
C VAL A 131 2.09 -5.28 -17.72
N ARG A 132 2.64 -5.27 -18.94
CA ARG A 132 1.85 -5.49 -20.16
C ARG A 132 1.15 -6.84 -20.16
N ALA A 133 1.85 -7.91 -19.77
CA ALA A 133 1.26 -9.24 -19.73
C ALA A 133 0.10 -9.36 -18.72
N CYS A 134 0.22 -8.73 -17.54
CA CYS A 134 -0.88 -8.67 -16.57
C CYS A 134 -2.08 -7.89 -17.12
N VAL A 135 -1.85 -6.73 -17.74
CA VAL A 135 -2.90 -5.89 -18.33
C VAL A 135 -3.61 -6.62 -19.49
N ASP A 136 -2.87 -7.25 -20.40
CA ASP A 136 -3.42 -8.04 -21.51
C ASP A 136 -4.23 -9.26 -21.01
N ALA A 137 -3.92 -9.77 -19.81
CA ALA A 137 -4.69 -10.81 -19.13
C ALA A 137 -5.93 -10.28 -18.37
N GLY A 138 -6.21 -8.97 -18.44
CA GLY A 138 -7.35 -8.33 -17.78
C GLY A 138 -7.12 -7.97 -16.31
N ILE A 139 -5.86 -7.97 -15.83
CA ILE A 139 -5.51 -7.66 -14.45
C ILE A 139 -5.10 -6.17 -14.35
N PRO A 140 -5.79 -5.33 -13.58
CA PRO A 140 -5.37 -3.95 -13.36
C PRO A 140 -4.04 -3.88 -12.60
N VAL A 141 -3.09 -3.10 -13.11
CA VAL A 141 -1.76 -2.93 -12.51
C VAL A 141 -1.54 -1.50 -12.05
N MET A 142 -1.18 -1.34 -10.78
CA MET A 142 -0.54 -0.14 -10.24
C MET A 142 0.98 -0.35 -10.29
N ALA A 143 1.71 0.46 -11.05
CA ALA A 143 3.16 0.34 -11.10
C ALA A 143 3.82 1.00 -9.86
N HIS A 144 5.10 0.73 -9.63
CA HIS A 144 5.90 1.40 -8.60
C HIS A 144 7.30 1.73 -9.14
N VAL A 145 7.66 3.03 -9.16
CA VAL A 145 8.94 3.56 -9.63
C VAL A 145 9.57 4.50 -8.58
N GLY A 146 10.83 4.89 -8.79
CA GLY A 146 11.62 5.58 -7.77
C GLY A 146 12.33 4.55 -6.89
N LEU A 147 12.34 4.75 -5.57
CA LEU A 147 12.89 3.76 -4.64
C LEU A 147 11.96 2.54 -4.63
N THR A 148 12.47 1.39 -5.06
CA THR A 148 11.73 0.12 -5.00
C THR A 148 12.32 -0.74 -3.87
N PRO A 149 11.68 -0.84 -2.69
CA PRO A 149 12.16 -1.59 -1.53
C PRO A 149 12.64 -3.02 -1.82
N GLN A 150 12.04 -3.72 -2.77
CA GLN A 150 12.47 -5.07 -3.15
C GLN A 150 13.86 -5.11 -3.81
N ALA A 151 14.42 -3.95 -4.17
CA ALA A 151 15.78 -3.79 -4.67
C ALA A 151 16.74 -3.21 -3.60
N VAL A 152 16.37 -3.25 -2.30
CA VAL A 152 17.15 -2.62 -1.21
C VAL A 152 18.64 -3.01 -1.21
N HIS A 153 18.99 -4.26 -1.53
CA HIS A 153 20.39 -4.70 -1.58
C HIS A 153 21.12 -4.21 -2.84
N GLN A 154 20.42 -4.08 -3.98
CA GLN A 154 20.97 -3.49 -5.20
C GLN A 154 21.21 -1.98 -5.03
N LEU A 155 20.31 -1.29 -4.31
CA LEU A 155 20.39 0.14 -4.03
C LEU A 155 21.32 0.48 -2.85
N GLY A 156 21.69 -0.54 -2.06
CA GLY A 156 22.47 -0.37 -0.85
C GLY A 156 21.74 0.43 0.24
N GLY A 157 20.44 0.17 0.41
CA GLY A 157 19.56 0.79 1.40
C GLY A 157 18.42 1.64 0.83
N PHE A 158 17.60 2.19 1.71
CA PHE A 158 16.48 3.09 1.38
C PHE A 158 16.96 4.51 1.06
N LYS A 159 17.47 4.70 -0.16
CA LYS A 159 18.05 5.96 -0.62
C LYS A 159 17.11 6.73 -1.55
N VAL A 160 17.17 8.06 -1.46
CA VAL A 160 16.44 8.96 -2.35
C VAL A 160 16.94 8.77 -3.79
N GLN A 161 16.03 8.58 -4.74
CA GLN A 161 16.35 8.46 -6.16
C GLN A 161 16.33 9.83 -6.83
N ARG A 162 17.40 10.15 -7.58
CA ARG A 162 17.62 11.49 -8.16
C ARG A 162 17.78 11.51 -9.67
N ASP A 163 17.83 10.33 -10.30
CA ASP A 163 17.97 10.22 -11.75
C ASP A 163 16.63 10.57 -12.43
N ALA A 164 16.56 11.78 -12.96
CA ALA A 164 15.36 12.31 -13.59
C ALA A 164 15.05 11.62 -14.93
N GLU A 165 16.08 11.28 -15.71
CA GLU A 165 15.92 10.64 -17.02
C GLU A 165 15.37 9.23 -16.84
N GLN A 166 15.98 8.46 -15.94
CA GLN A 166 15.53 7.10 -15.63
C GLN A 166 14.11 7.10 -15.07
N LEU A 167 13.77 8.01 -14.14
CA LEU A 167 12.45 8.07 -13.52
C LEU A 167 11.35 8.39 -14.55
N LEU A 168 11.61 9.32 -15.49
CA LEU A 168 10.66 9.68 -16.54
C LEU A 168 10.51 8.54 -17.56
N ALA A 169 11.61 7.89 -17.95
CA ALA A 169 11.58 6.71 -18.82
C ALA A 169 10.80 5.56 -18.18
N ASP A 170 10.99 5.33 -16.88
CA ASP A 170 10.29 4.33 -16.10
C ASP A 170 8.78 4.59 -16.05
N GLY A 171 8.38 5.83 -15.74
CA GLY A 171 6.98 6.24 -15.72
C GLY A 171 6.29 6.10 -17.08
N ALA A 172 6.94 6.56 -18.14
CA ALA A 172 6.43 6.43 -19.50
C ALA A 172 6.30 4.96 -19.93
N ALA A 173 7.27 4.11 -19.56
CA ALA A 173 7.25 2.70 -19.92
C ALA A 173 6.10 1.92 -19.25
N VAL A 174 5.82 2.17 -17.98
CA VAL A 174 4.71 1.49 -17.27
C VAL A 174 3.35 2.02 -17.70
N GLU A 175 3.24 3.31 -18.01
CA GLU A 175 2.04 3.88 -18.61
C GLU A 175 1.76 3.26 -19.99
N ALA A 176 2.76 3.22 -20.87
CA ALA A 176 2.62 2.62 -22.20
C ALA A 176 2.31 1.10 -22.13
N ALA A 177 2.74 0.42 -21.07
CA ALA A 177 2.39 -0.97 -20.80
C ALA A 177 0.96 -1.16 -20.28
N GLY A 178 0.27 -0.07 -19.92
CA GLY A 178 -1.15 -0.08 -19.53
C GLY A 178 -1.42 -0.04 -18.03
N ALA A 179 -0.43 0.32 -17.20
CA ALA A 179 -0.67 0.56 -15.77
C ALA A 179 -1.75 1.65 -15.59
N PHE A 180 -2.65 1.50 -14.62
CA PHE A 180 -3.73 2.48 -14.39
C PHE A 180 -3.33 3.62 -13.46
N ALA A 181 -2.27 3.43 -12.69
CA ALA A 181 -1.66 4.39 -11.76
C ALA A 181 -0.20 3.98 -11.48
N VAL A 182 0.59 4.88 -10.92
CA VAL A 182 1.99 4.62 -10.55
C VAL A 182 2.33 5.21 -9.18
N VAL A 183 2.87 4.40 -8.29
CA VAL A 183 3.49 4.86 -7.04
C VAL A 183 4.85 5.45 -7.36
N VAL A 184 5.15 6.59 -6.74
CA VAL A 184 6.43 7.30 -6.85
C VAL A 184 7.02 7.44 -5.46
N GLU A 185 8.09 6.69 -5.17
CA GLU A 185 8.67 6.63 -3.82
C GLU A 185 10.04 7.30 -3.72
N SER A 186 10.19 8.12 -2.67
CA SER A 186 11.46 8.72 -2.24
C SER A 186 12.26 9.39 -3.37
N VAL A 187 11.62 10.36 -4.04
CA VAL A 187 12.24 11.22 -5.07
C VAL A 187 12.16 12.69 -4.62
N PRO A 188 13.07 13.58 -5.09
CA PRO A 188 12.91 15.01 -4.91
C PRO A 188 11.53 15.49 -5.37
N ALA A 189 10.90 16.40 -4.61
CA ALA A 189 9.56 16.89 -4.91
C ALA A 189 9.41 17.47 -6.33
N GLU A 190 10.46 18.11 -6.84
CA GLU A 190 10.51 18.60 -8.22
C GLU A 190 10.47 17.48 -9.27
N LEU A 191 11.09 16.33 -8.99
CA LEU A 191 11.05 15.16 -9.88
C LEU A 191 9.68 14.48 -9.80
N GLY A 192 9.09 14.40 -8.60
CA GLY A 192 7.70 13.95 -8.44
C GLY A 192 6.72 14.82 -9.23
N ALA A 193 6.89 16.15 -9.21
CA ALA A 193 6.09 17.08 -10.00
C ALA A 193 6.31 16.89 -11.52
N LYS A 194 7.58 16.77 -11.96
CA LYS A 194 7.91 16.53 -13.37
C LYS A 194 7.29 15.24 -13.90
N LEU A 195 7.44 14.13 -13.17
CA LEU A 195 6.83 12.85 -13.56
C LEU A 195 5.30 12.96 -13.60
N THR A 196 4.69 13.60 -12.59
CA THR A 196 3.24 13.78 -12.53
C THR A 196 2.69 14.55 -13.74
N ALA A 197 3.41 15.57 -14.20
CA ALA A 197 3.05 16.33 -15.40
C ALA A 197 3.29 15.54 -16.71
N ALA A 198 4.24 14.60 -16.72
CA ALA A 198 4.63 13.86 -17.91
C ALA A 198 3.72 12.67 -18.25
N VAL A 199 3.04 12.08 -17.26
CA VAL A 199 2.16 10.91 -17.46
C VAL A 199 0.68 11.28 -17.31
N THR A 200 -0.19 10.58 -18.04
CA THR A 200 -1.65 10.74 -18.01
C THR A 200 -2.35 9.93 -16.92
N ILE A 201 -1.68 8.94 -16.34
CA ILE A 201 -2.18 8.15 -15.20
C ILE A 201 -1.89 8.85 -13.86
N PRO A 202 -2.68 8.60 -12.79
CA PRO A 202 -2.42 9.15 -11.46
C PRO A 202 -1.05 8.70 -10.91
N THR A 203 -0.30 9.67 -10.37
CA THR A 203 0.88 9.41 -9.54
C THR A 203 0.52 9.40 -8.05
N ILE A 204 0.92 8.36 -7.32
CA ILE A 204 0.70 8.24 -5.88
C ILE A 204 2.03 8.41 -5.16
N GLY A 205 2.23 9.55 -4.52
CA GLY A 205 3.50 9.89 -3.89
C GLY A 205 3.67 9.28 -2.50
N ILE A 206 4.88 8.85 -2.19
CA ILE A 206 5.33 8.57 -0.81
C ILE A 206 6.76 9.10 -0.67
N GLY A 207 6.88 10.27 -0.04
CA GLY A 207 8.14 11.03 -0.07
C GLY A 207 8.49 11.55 -1.47
N ALA A 208 7.49 11.90 -2.29
CA ALA A 208 7.64 12.44 -3.65
C ALA A 208 7.05 13.85 -3.82
N GLY A 209 6.66 14.50 -2.72
CA GLY A 209 6.06 15.84 -2.71
C GLY A 209 4.55 15.86 -3.01
N ALA A 210 3.92 17.00 -2.71
CA ALA A 210 2.46 17.18 -2.80
C ALA A 210 1.94 17.34 -4.25
N ALA A 211 2.83 17.49 -5.22
CA ALA A 211 2.45 17.64 -6.62
C ALA A 211 1.83 16.34 -7.20
N CYS A 212 2.16 15.17 -6.65
CA CYS A 212 1.57 13.89 -7.07
C CYS A 212 0.04 13.89 -6.95
N ASP A 213 -0.65 13.17 -7.83
CA ASP A 213 -2.12 13.10 -7.89
C ASP A 213 -2.76 12.46 -6.64
N GLY A 214 -1.99 11.71 -5.86
CA GLY A 214 -2.38 11.19 -4.57
C GLY A 214 -1.19 10.96 -3.65
N GLN A 215 -1.45 10.44 -2.46
CA GLN A 215 -0.42 10.09 -1.48
C GLN A 215 -0.69 8.71 -0.89
N VAL A 216 0.39 7.98 -0.58
CA VAL A 216 0.33 6.72 0.18
C VAL A 216 1.19 6.81 1.43
N LEU A 217 0.67 6.28 2.54
CA LEU A 217 1.43 6.06 3.77
C LEU A 217 1.19 4.65 4.31
N VAL A 218 2.21 4.11 4.97
CA VAL A 218 2.08 2.90 5.78
C VAL A 218 1.24 3.25 7.01
N PHE A 219 0.17 2.49 7.25
CA PHE A 219 -0.76 2.71 8.36
C PHE A 219 -0.06 2.81 9.72
N HIS A 220 0.90 1.92 9.97
CA HIS A 220 1.66 1.89 11.21
C HIS A 220 2.53 3.14 11.40
N ASP A 221 3.13 3.67 10.34
CA ASP A 221 3.93 4.90 10.41
C ASP A 221 3.03 6.12 10.67
N MET A 222 1.91 6.19 9.95
CA MET A 222 0.92 7.27 10.06
C MET A 222 0.32 7.35 11.47
N LEU A 223 0.07 6.22 12.12
CA LEU A 223 -0.52 6.15 13.47
C LEU A 223 0.51 6.05 14.60
N GLY A 224 1.81 6.04 14.27
CA GLY A 224 2.87 5.94 15.27
C GLY A 224 2.90 4.60 16.02
N LEU A 225 2.48 3.51 15.37
CA LEU A 225 2.51 2.15 15.94
C LEU A 225 3.89 1.48 15.82
N PHE A 226 4.69 1.89 14.84
CA PHE A 226 6.03 1.34 14.60
C PHE A 226 7.11 2.31 15.10
N PRO A 227 7.78 2.02 16.23
CA PRO A 227 8.76 2.94 16.81
C PRO A 227 10.15 2.86 16.15
N ASP A 228 10.49 1.70 15.58
CA ASP A 228 11.86 1.34 15.18
C ASP A 228 12.33 2.03 13.90
N PHE A 229 11.39 2.39 13.02
CA PHE A 229 11.68 3.10 11.78
C PHE A 229 10.80 4.33 11.66
N LYS A 230 11.42 5.48 11.37
CA LYS A 230 10.72 6.76 11.20
C LYS A 230 11.12 7.36 9.86
N PRO A 231 10.37 7.09 8.77
CA PRO A 231 10.65 7.71 7.50
C PRO A 231 10.48 9.23 7.61
N LYS A 232 11.45 10.01 7.11
CA LYS A 232 11.40 11.49 7.15
C LYS A 232 10.16 12.08 6.46
N PHE A 233 9.59 11.36 5.50
CA PHE A 233 8.41 11.81 4.75
C PHE A 233 7.08 11.52 5.44
N ALA A 234 7.06 10.64 6.46
CA ALA A 234 5.82 10.22 7.10
C ALA A 234 5.41 11.21 8.19
N LYS A 235 4.23 11.82 8.04
CA LYS A 235 3.58 12.56 9.13
C LYS A 235 2.89 11.57 10.07
N ARG A 236 3.19 11.68 11.37
CA ARG A 236 2.41 11.03 12.42
C ARG A 236 1.14 11.83 12.69
N TYR A 237 0.00 11.19 12.50
CA TYR A 237 -1.33 11.74 12.83
C TYR A 237 -1.77 11.36 14.25
N ALA A 238 -1.15 10.33 14.84
CA ALA A 238 -1.32 9.91 16.23
C ALA A 238 -0.03 9.26 16.77
N ASP A 239 0.02 9.02 18.09
CA ASP A 239 1.05 8.20 18.76
C ASP A 239 0.39 6.99 19.45
N LEU A 240 -0.16 6.08 18.65
CA LEU A 240 -0.86 4.92 19.18
C LEU A 240 0.08 3.92 19.84
N GLY A 241 1.35 3.84 19.43
CA GLY A 241 2.33 2.97 20.09
C GLY A 241 2.52 3.35 21.56
N GLY A 242 2.63 4.64 21.86
CA GLY A 242 2.67 5.14 23.24
C GLY A 242 1.38 4.84 24.01
N ALA A 243 0.23 5.14 23.41
CA ALA A 243 -1.08 4.89 24.04
C ALA A 243 -1.32 3.40 24.36
N VAL A 244 -0.99 2.51 23.43
CA VAL A 244 -1.08 1.06 23.63
C VAL A 244 -0.17 0.61 24.76
N LYS A 245 1.10 1.08 24.78
CA LYS A 245 2.03 0.73 25.85
C LYS A 245 1.50 1.13 27.22
N THR A 246 1.02 2.37 27.38
CA THR A 246 0.46 2.86 28.65
C THR A 246 -0.80 2.09 29.08
N ALA A 247 -1.67 1.74 28.13
CA ALA A 247 -2.86 0.95 28.41
C ALA A 247 -2.49 -0.46 28.91
N VAL A 248 -1.55 -1.13 28.25
CA VAL A 248 -1.08 -2.47 28.66
C VAL A 248 -0.34 -2.42 30.00
N GLU A 249 0.47 -1.40 30.26
CA GLU A 249 1.12 -1.20 31.56
C GLU A 249 0.11 -1.02 32.68
N SER A 250 -0.97 -0.29 32.43
CA SER A 250 -2.06 -0.08 33.40
C SER A 250 -2.81 -1.38 33.68
N TYR A 251 -3.20 -2.13 32.65
CA TYR A 251 -3.78 -3.46 32.81
C TYR A 251 -2.87 -4.39 33.62
N CYS A 252 -1.57 -4.43 33.30
CA CYS A 252 -0.60 -5.23 34.03
C CYS A 252 -0.51 -4.85 35.51
N ARG A 253 -0.60 -3.55 35.82
CA ARG A 253 -0.59 -3.05 37.20
C ARG A 253 -1.87 -3.49 37.93
N GLU A 254 -3.03 -3.27 37.34
CA GLU A 254 -4.33 -3.58 37.94
C GLU A 254 -4.54 -5.08 38.19
N VAL A 255 -3.98 -5.94 37.32
CA VAL A 255 -3.95 -7.39 37.55
C VAL A 255 -3.04 -7.76 38.71
N ARG A 256 -1.87 -7.11 38.84
CA ARG A 256 -0.88 -7.43 39.89
C ARG A 256 -1.30 -6.94 41.27
N ASP A 257 -1.98 -5.80 41.34
CA ASP A 257 -2.50 -5.25 42.61
C ASP A 257 -3.89 -5.78 42.98
N GLY A 258 -4.52 -6.56 42.09
CA GLY A 258 -5.80 -7.21 42.32
C GLY A 258 -7.03 -6.30 42.15
N SER A 259 -6.86 -5.08 41.63
CA SER A 259 -7.98 -4.20 41.30
C SER A 259 -8.76 -4.65 40.06
N PHE A 260 -8.13 -5.43 39.16
CA PHE A 260 -8.81 -6.10 38.05
C PHE A 260 -8.80 -7.64 38.19
N PRO A 261 -9.92 -8.34 37.92
CA PRO A 261 -11.23 -7.79 37.57
C PRO A 261 -11.95 -7.20 38.79
N ALA A 262 -12.54 -6.03 38.63
CA ALA A 262 -13.50 -5.47 39.59
C ALA A 262 -14.82 -6.27 39.58
N ALA A 263 -15.67 -6.05 40.59
CA ALA A 263 -16.95 -6.76 40.73
C ALA A 263 -17.88 -6.60 39.51
N GLU A 264 -17.87 -5.45 38.84
CA GLU A 264 -18.65 -5.19 37.62
C GLU A 264 -18.19 -5.99 36.40
N HIS A 265 -16.96 -6.50 36.42
CA HIS A 265 -16.38 -7.34 35.37
C HIS A 265 -16.49 -8.84 35.69
N THR A 266 -17.22 -9.22 36.74
CA THR A 266 -17.34 -10.60 37.22
C THR A 266 -18.78 -11.11 37.11
N PHE A 267 -18.95 -12.31 36.55
CA PHE A 267 -20.25 -12.98 36.47
C PHE A 267 -20.56 -13.76 37.74
N ARG A 268 -21.85 -13.86 38.10
CA ARG A 268 -22.34 -14.66 39.23
C ARG A 268 -22.95 -15.97 38.74
#